data_AF-A0A1Q8VZD3-F1
#
_entry.id   AF-A0A1Q8VZD3-F1
#
_cell.length_a   1.000
_cell.length_b   1.000
_cell.length_c   1.000
_cell.angle_alpha   90.00
_cell.angle_beta   90.00
_cell.angle_gamma   90.00
#
_symmetry.space_group_name_H-M   'P 1'
#
loop_
_entity.id
_entity.type
_entity.pdbx_description
1 polymer ?
#
loop_
_entity_poly.entity_id
_entity_poly.type
_entity_poly.pdbx_seq_one_letter_code
_entity_poly.pdbx_strand_id
1 'polypeptide(L)'
;MLLAYIDETGEPGAYVGPDHSRYKTSAAFGYAGFVVPEAAARDVGGRFQCEKLTLFSTEIGDLEHPGRWERKGASIFRPKTLESFPQQLRVFNGLVGYLRRRGGRLFYYADEKPVGTPKQTRLDPAVRESQAMAETLNRLARYADGRDDHLLVLIDQINEKTRIERLSSMYGHIFSRAADHPEMRRIVEPPMHIDSKLSANIQFADWVAACVTRAIDYQLVRTSRHQWVTDGRLFSNLGGAFTFESKLHLHNRSLNDIHHSRLFDRSRPLHPQPEGQLLGSSVDPDIARKMRGIAESRQRRPSDR
;
A
#
# COMPACT_ATOMS: atom_id res chain seq x y z
N MET A 1 19.35 -14.42 8.80
CA MET A 1 18.09 -13.83 9.32
C MET A 1 17.70 -12.60 8.52
N LEU A 2 16.39 -12.37 8.37
CA LEU A 2 15.75 -11.21 7.74
C LEU A 2 15.12 -10.29 8.78
N LEU A 3 15.12 -8.99 8.48
CA LEU A 3 14.39 -7.96 9.21
C LEU A 3 13.33 -7.34 8.28
N ALA A 4 12.06 -7.33 8.69
CA ALA A 4 10.98 -6.66 7.99
C ALA A 4 10.57 -5.39 8.74
N TYR A 5 10.70 -4.23 8.10
CA TYR A 5 10.22 -2.95 8.62
C TYR A 5 8.93 -2.60 7.91
N ILE A 6 7.85 -2.41 8.66
CA ILE A 6 6.49 -2.34 8.14
C ILE A 6 5.74 -1.17 8.77
N ASP A 7 4.95 -0.47 7.96
CA ASP A 7 4.06 0.63 8.38
C ASP A 7 2.67 0.51 7.72
N GLU A 8 1.68 1.22 8.25
CA GLU A 8 0.29 1.16 7.83
C GLU A 8 0.06 1.84 6.46
N THR A 9 -0.70 1.20 5.58
CA THR A 9 -1.18 1.79 4.33
C THR A 9 -2.61 2.28 4.49
N GLY A 10 -2.79 3.59 4.52
CA GLY A 10 -4.11 4.20 4.68
C GLY A 10 -4.71 4.02 6.07
N GLU A 11 -5.97 4.43 6.22
CA GLU A 11 -6.68 4.32 7.51
C GLU A 11 -7.58 3.08 7.54
N PRO A 12 -7.84 2.45 8.69
CA PRO A 12 -8.65 1.23 8.79
C PRO A 12 -10.16 1.47 8.63
N GLY A 13 -10.62 2.72 8.74
CA GLY A 13 -12.02 3.11 8.73
C GLY A 13 -12.75 2.91 7.40
N ALA A 14 -14.06 3.14 7.41
CA ALA A 14 -14.94 2.99 6.25
C ALA A 14 -14.57 3.95 5.09
N TYR A 15 -14.89 3.52 3.87
CA TYR A 15 -14.63 4.25 2.64
C TYR A 15 -15.90 4.30 1.78
N VAL A 16 -16.27 5.49 1.30
CA VAL A 16 -17.41 5.67 0.38
C VAL A 16 -16.96 6.19 -0.98
N GLY A 17 -16.00 7.12 -1.01
CA GLY A 17 -15.51 7.70 -2.24
C GLY A 17 -14.70 8.97 -2.01
N PRO A 18 -13.93 9.42 -3.02
CA PRO A 18 -12.99 10.53 -2.87
C PRO A 18 -13.66 11.88 -2.56
N ASP A 19 -14.92 12.06 -2.96
CA ASP A 19 -15.67 13.32 -2.79
C ASP A 19 -16.62 13.30 -1.57
N HIS A 20 -16.64 12.21 -0.79
CA HIS A 20 -17.53 12.10 0.37
C HIS A 20 -17.06 13.02 1.52
N SER A 21 -17.97 13.67 2.24
CA SER A 21 -17.61 14.62 3.32
C SER A 21 -16.75 13.99 4.43
N ARG A 22 -17.16 12.80 4.91
CA ARG A 22 -16.51 12.06 6.01
C ARG A 22 -15.65 10.84 5.61
N TYR A 23 -16.10 10.03 4.66
CA TYR A 23 -15.48 8.73 4.31
C TYR A 23 -14.71 8.78 2.98
N LYS A 24 -13.79 9.75 2.86
CA LYS A 24 -12.98 10.03 1.66
C LYS A 24 -11.49 9.71 1.81
N THR A 25 -11.18 8.78 2.70
CA THR A 25 -9.82 8.36 3.01
C THR A 25 -9.37 7.28 2.02
N SER A 26 -8.43 6.41 2.37
CA SER A 26 -7.93 5.36 1.46
C SER A 26 -8.99 4.30 1.13
N ALA A 27 -9.03 3.86 -0.13
CA ALA A 27 -9.93 2.81 -0.62
C ALA A 27 -9.53 1.39 -0.18
N ALA A 28 -8.30 1.20 0.29
CA ALA A 28 -7.82 -0.03 0.89
C ALA A 28 -7.13 0.27 2.23
N PHE A 29 -6.91 -0.78 3.02
CA PHE A 29 -6.09 -0.72 4.22
C PHE A 29 -5.18 -1.95 4.32
N GLY A 30 -4.02 -1.77 4.94
CA GLY A 30 -3.09 -2.86 5.17
C GLY A 30 -1.73 -2.34 5.62
N TYR A 31 -0.68 -3.01 5.19
CA TYR A 31 0.68 -2.76 5.65
C TYR A 31 1.67 -2.86 4.50
N ALA A 32 2.69 -2.02 4.52
CA ALA A 32 3.75 -2.03 3.52
C ALA A 32 5.08 -1.57 4.12
N GLY A 33 6.16 -1.88 3.41
CA GLY A 33 7.50 -1.58 3.88
C GLY A 33 8.51 -2.41 3.12
N PHE A 34 9.50 -2.95 3.82
CA PHE A 34 10.56 -3.72 3.19
C PHE A 34 11.12 -4.81 4.09
N VAL A 35 11.70 -5.83 3.46
CA VAL A 35 12.43 -6.91 4.10
C VAL A 35 13.88 -6.83 3.64
N VAL A 36 14.84 -6.97 4.56
CA VAL A 36 16.27 -6.85 4.29
C VAL A 36 17.05 -7.89 5.12
N PRO A 37 18.17 -8.44 4.60
CA PRO A 37 19.08 -9.24 5.42
C PRO A 37 19.59 -8.44 6.62
N GLU A 38 19.73 -9.09 7.78
CA GLU A 38 20.15 -8.42 9.03
C GLU A 38 21.47 -7.64 8.86
N ALA A 39 22.44 -8.21 8.11
CA ALA A 39 23.76 -7.63 7.88
C ALA A 39 23.69 -6.31 7.08
N ALA A 40 22.62 -6.11 6.29
CA ALA A 40 22.41 -4.93 5.47
C ALA A 40 21.51 -3.87 6.14
N ALA A 41 20.83 -4.20 7.24
CA ALA A 41 19.81 -3.32 7.83
C ALA A 41 20.36 -1.97 8.31
N ARG A 42 21.56 -1.99 8.93
CA ARG A 42 22.24 -0.75 9.37
C ARG A 42 22.68 0.11 8.19
N ASP A 43 23.20 -0.52 7.15
CA ASP A 43 23.69 0.15 5.95
C ASP A 43 22.54 0.81 5.16
N VAL A 44 21.40 0.11 5.01
CA VAL A 44 20.19 0.69 4.41
C VAL A 44 19.68 1.88 5.22
N GLY A 45 19.59 1.75 6.54
CA GLY A 45 19.15 2.84 7.41
C GLY A 45 20.09 4.05 7.38
N GLY A 46 21.41 3.80 7.37
CA GLY A 46 22.42 4.85 7.22
C GLY A 46 22.30 5.59 5.89
N ARG A 47 22.07 4.86 4.77
CA ARG A 47 21.84 5.48 3.46
C ARG A 47 20.57 6.32 3.45
N PHE A 48 19.47 5.80 3.98
CA PHE A 48 18.21 6.56 4.10
C PHE A 48 18.41 7.86 4.89
N GLN A 49 19.07 7.77 6.05
CA GLN A 49 19.33 8.93 6.90
C GLN A 49 20.17 10.00 6.16
N CYS A 50 21.22 9.59 5.45
CA CYS A 50 22.07 10.51 4.67
C CYS A 50 21.27 11.25 3.59
N GLU A 51 20.49 10.51 2.80
CA GLU A 51 19.65 11.07 1.74
C GLU A 51 18.57 12.01 2.30
N LYS A 52 17.92 11.62 3.41
CA LYS A 52 16.93 12.45 4.09
C LYS A 52 17.53 13.78 4.57
N LEU A 53 18.68 13.73 5.25
CA LEU A 53 19.37 14.92 5.75
C LEU A 53 19.79 15.86 4.61
N THR A 54 20.20 15.30 3.47
CA THR A 54 20.57 16.08 2.28
C THR A 54 19.34 16.72 1.63
N LEU A 55 18.30 15.92 1.41
CA LEU A 55 17.07 16.32 0.72
C LEU A 55 16.31 17.43 1.46
N PHE A 56 16.35 17.42 2.79
CA PHE A 56 15.63 18.36 3.65
C PHE A 56 16.54 19.26 4.49
N SER A 57 17.79 19.44 4.04
CA SER A 57 18.80 20.24 4.75
C SER A 57 18.31 21.63 5.13
N THR A 58 17.55 22.29 4.27
CA THR A 58 16.97 23.63 4.52
C THR A 58 15.88 23.64 5.58
N GLU A 59 15.12 22.56 5.73
CA GLU A 59 14.06 22.43 6.72
C GLU A 59 14.60 21.97 8.08
N ILE A 60 15.67 21.19 8.03
CA ILE A 60 16.36 20.69 9.23
C ILE A 60 17.17 21.80 9.88
N GLY A 61 17.81 22.68 9.10
CA GLY A 61 18.51 23.87 9.59
C GLY A 61 19.36 23.59 10.83
N ASP A 62 19.19 24.44 11.85
CA ASP A 62 19.92 24.39 13.12
C ASP A 62 19.15 23.65 14.24
N LEU A 63 18.30 22.67 13.90
CA LEU A 63 17.62 21.88 14.92
C LEU A 63 18.63 21.26 15.89
N GLU A 64 18.34 21.30 17.19
CA GLU A 64 19.21 20.77 18.25
C GLU A 64 19.49 19.25 18.09
N HIS A 65 18.52 18.51 17.54
CA HIS A 65 18.63 17.08 17.28
C HIS A 65 18.19 16.71 15.85
N PRO A 66 19.02 16.98 14.82
CA PRO A 66 18.69 16.70 13.42
C PRO A 66 18.38 15.22 13.17
N GLY A 67 19.01 14.33 13.93
CA GLY A 67 18.78 12.88 13.84
C GLY A 67 17.35 12.46 14.16
N ARG A 68 16.62 13.21 15.00
CA ARG A 68 15.23 12.93 15.39
C ARG A 68 14.21 13.53 14.44
N TRP A 69 14.66 14.32 13.47
CA TRP A 69 13.76 14.94 12.51
C TRP A 69 13.18 13.89 11.56
N GLU A 70 11.87 13.97 11.36
CA GLU A 70 11.10 13.03 10.55
C GLU A 70 10.25 13.80 9.54
N ARG A 71 10.19 13.26 8.32
CA ARG A 71 9.28 13.71 7.27
C ARG A 71 8.35 12.56 6.92
N LYS A 72 7.06 12.74 7.20
CA LYS A 72 6.02 11.74 6.90
C LYS A 72 5.91 11.48 5.40
N GLY A 73 5.84 10.23 4.99
CA GLY A 73 5.76 9.78 3.60
C GLY A 73 4.55 10.39 2.89
N ALA A 74 3.40 10.48 3.55
CA ALA A 74 2.20 11.11 3.00
C ALA A 74 2.43 12.59 2.57
N SER A 75 3.39 13.27 3.20
CA SER A 75 3.76 14.64 2.85
C SER A 75 4.70 14.73 1.65
N ILE A 76 5.42 13.64 1.34
CA ILE A 76 6.31 13.50 0.18
C ILE A 76 5.50 13.07 -1.04
N PHE A 77 4.62 12.08 -0.91
CA PHE A 77 3.88 11.50 -2.03
C PHE A 77 2.51 12.17 -2.22
N ARG A 78 2.51 13.45 -2.60
CA ARG A 78 1.31 14.25 -2.89
C ARG A 78 0.98 14.22 -4.39
N PRO A 79 -0.26 14.56 -4.79
CA PRO A 79 -0.63 14.68 -6.19
C PRO A 79 0.30 15.55 -7.03
N LYS A 80 0.80 16.66 -6.46
CA LYS A 80 1.65 17.65 -7.16
C LYS A 80 3.16 17.44 -6.97
N THR A 81 3.58 16.34 -6.36
CA THR A 81 5.00 16.13 -6.02
C THR A 81 5.84 15.98 -7.28
N LEU A 82 5.32 15.35 -8.33
CA LEU A 82 6.06 15.20 -9.57
C LEU A 82 6.44 16.55 -10.18
N GLU A 83 5.53 17.53 -10.15
CA GLU A 83 5.75 18.86 -10.69
C GLU A 83 6.57 19.75 -9.75
N SER A 84 6.30 19.68 -8.44
CA SER A 84 6.85 20.63 -7.47
C SER A 84 8.16 20.16 -6.82
N PHE A 85 8.30 18.86 -6.59
CA PHE A 85 9.42 18.27 -5.85
C PHE A 85 9.90 16.92 -6.45
N PRO A 86 10.20 16.84 -7.76
CA PRO A 86 10.60 15.58 -8.41
C PRO A 86 11.86 14.94 -7.80
N GLN A 87 12.73 15.74 -7.17
CA GLN A 87 13.89 15.26 -6.42
C GLN A 87 13.53 14.30 -5.28
N GLN A 88 12.40 14.50 -4.60
CA GLN A 88 11.99 13.62 -3.51
C GLN A 88 11.67 12.21 -4.04
N LEU A 89 10.99 12.14 -5.19
CA LEU A 89 10.66 10.88 -5.86
C LEU A 89 11.91 10.19 -6.44
N ARG A 90 12.85 10.97 -6.99
CA ARG A 90 14.14 10.44 -7.47
C ARG A 90 14.97 9.83 -6.34
N VAL A 91 15.07 10.52 -5.20
CA VAL A 91 15.77 10.02 -4.01
C VAL A 91 15.12 8.73 -3.51
N PHE A 92 13.78 8.70 -3.39
CA PHE A 92 13.06 7.47 -3.04
C PHE A 92 13.36 6.32 -4.01
N ASN A 93 13.29 6.55 -5.32
CA ASN A 93 13.62 5.52 -6.31
C ASN A 93 15.09 5.05 -6.19
N GLY A 94 16.01 5.97 -5.89
CA GLY A 94 17.41 5.64 -5.61
C GLY A 94 17.60 4.75 -4.38
N LEU A 95 16.85 5.05 -3.30
CA LEU A 95 16.82 4.25 -2.06
C LEU A 95 16.27 2.84 -2.31
N VAL A 96 15.21 2.70 -3.11
CA VAL A 96 14.72 1.37 -3.53
C VAL A 96 15.80 0.60 -4.30
N GLY A 97 16.50 1.26 -5.22
CA GLY A 97 17.62 0.65 -5.94
C GLY A 97 18.75 0.21 -4.99
N TYR A 98 19.05 1.02 -3.97
CA TYR A 98 20.04 0.69 -2.95
C TYR A 98 19.64 -0.53 -2.12
N LEU A 99 18.42 -0.54 -1.59
CA LEU A 99 17.84 -1.66 -0.85
C LEU A 99 17.97 -2.97 -1.65
N ARG A 100 17.61 -2.95 -2.94
CA ARG A 100 17.70 -4.12 -3.82
C ARG A 100 19.13 -4.62 -3.99
N ARG A 101 20.11 -3.71 -4.16
CA ARG A 101 21.54 -4.08 -4.25
C ARG A 101 22.08 -4.71 -2.96
N ARG A 102 21.43 -4.45 -1.82
CA ARG A 102 21.74 -5.06 -0.53
C ARG A 102 20.93 -6.33 -0.23
N GLY A 103 20.25 -6.89 -1.23
CA GLY A 103 19.47 -8.12 -1.10
C GLY A 103 18.07 -7.90 -0.49
N GLY A 104 17.67 -6.65 -0.25
CA GLY A 104 16.35 -6.33 0.25
C GLY A 104 15.26 -6.33 -0.83
N ARG A 105 14.01 -6.44 -0.39
CA ARG A 105 12.81 -6.37 -1.23
C ARG A 105 11.75 -5.49 -0.57
N LEU A 106 10.98 -4.78 -1.37
CA LEU A 106 9.78 -4.09 -0.89
C LEU A 106 8.67 -5.11 -0.62
N PHE A 107 7.76 -4.77 0.28
CA PHE A 107 6.63 -5.61 0.65
C PHE A 107 5.36 -4.77 0.75
N TYR A 108 4.21 -5.33 0.37
CA TYR A 108 2.92 -4.81 0.77
C TYR A 108 1.85 -5.88 0.84
N TYR A 109 0.91 -5.71 1.77
CA TYR A 109 -0.39 -6.36 1.76
C TYR A 109 -1.46 -5.30 1.98
N ALA A 110 -2.52 -5.31 1.18
CA ALA A 110 -3.67 -4.44 1.42
C ALA A 110 -4.97 -5.13 1.01
N ASP A 111 -6.02 -4.87 1.77
CA ASP A 111 -7.39 -5.27 1.49
C ASP A 111 -8.19 -4.08 0.99
N GLU A 112 -8.76 -4.20 -0.20
CA GLU A 112 -9.79 -3.27 -0.66
C GLU A 112 -10.95 -3.24 0.34
N LYS A 113 -11.39 -2.03 0.69
CA LYS A 113 -12.51 -1.85 1.60
C LYS A 113 -13.83 -2.03 0.85
N PRO A 114 -14.85 -2.64 1.47
CA PRO A 114 -16.21 -2.54 0.96
C PRO A 114 -16.62 -1.07 0.93
N VAL A 115 -17.24 -0.65 -0.19
CA VAL A 115 -17.70 0.72 -0.37
C VAL A 115 -19.00 0.92 0.42
N GLY A 116 -18.98 1.85 1.37
CA GLY A 116 -20.14 2.20 2.17
C GLY A 116 -19.78 2.77 3.53
N THR A 117 -20.77 3.36 4.20
CA THR A 117 -20.64 3.86 5.57
C THR A 117 -20.52 2.71 6.58
N PRO A 118 -20.04 2.95 7.82
CA PRO A 118 -19.93 1.90 8.84
C PRO A 118 -21.24 1.12 9.10
N LYS A 119 -22.40 1.78 8.98
CA LYS A 119 -23.72 1.14 9.12
C LYS A 119 -24.04 0.17 7.98
N GLN A 120 -23.59 0.48 6.76
CA GLN A 120 -23.85 -0.33 5.57
C GLN A 120 -22.90 -1.53 5.50
N THR A 121 -21.63 -1.32 5.86
CA THR A 121 -20.58 -2.34 5.75
C THR A 121 -20.41 -3.17 7.01
N ARG A 122 -21.02 -2.76 8.14
CA ARG A 122 -20.86 -3.37 9.48
C ARG A 122 -19.40 -3.57 9.87
N LEU A 123 -18.60 -2.60 9.46
CA LEU A 123 -17.16 -2.66 9.44
C LEU A 123 -16.59 -2.29 10.81
N ASP A 124 -15.83 -3.20 11.40
CA ASP A 124 -15.05 -2.97 12.61
C ASP A 124 -13.58 -2.69 12.23
N PRO A 125 -13.05 -1.48 12.50
CA PRO A 125 -11.66 -1.14 12.24
C PRO A 125 -10.65 -2.06 12.95
N ALA A 126 -10.89 -2.46 14.20
CA ALA A 126 -9.95 -3.26 14.98
C ALA A 126 -9.83 -4.68 14.43
N VAL A 127 -10.95 -5.26 13.99
CA VAL A 127 -10.97 -6.56 13.31
C VAL A 127 -10.23 -6.47 11.98
N ARG A 128 -10.43 -5.42 11.20
CA ARG A 128 -9.68 -5.23 9.94
C ARG A 128 -8.18 -5.10 10.18
N GLU A 129 -7.77 -4.30 11.16
CA GLU A 129 -6.36 -4.16 11.52
C GLU A 129 -5.74 -5.51 11.86
N SER A 130 -6.42 -6.29 12.70
CA SER A 130 -5.94 -7.63 13.08
C SER A 130 -5.86 -8.58 11.88
N GLN A 131 -6.87 -8.58 11.01
CA GLN A 131 -6.88 -9.42 9.80
C GLN A 131 -5.79 -9.02 8.80
N ALA A 132 -5.59 -7.72 8.56
CA ALA A 132 -4.57 -7.23 7.66
C ALA A 132 -3.15 -7.50 8.20
N MET A 133 -2.96 -7.41 9.52
CA MET A 133 -1.71 -7.77 10.17
C MET A 133 -1.46 -9.28 10.09
N ALA A 134 -2.48 -10.09 10.35
CA ALA A 134 -2.39 -11.55 10.21
C ALA A 134 -1.94 -11.96 8.79
N GLU A 135 -2.57 -11.41 7.75
CA GLU A 135 -2.18 -11.66 6.36
C GLU A 135 -0.78 -11.13 6.02
N THR A 136 -0.39 -9.99 6.59
CA THR A 136 0.97 -9.46 6.48
C THR A 136 1.99 -10.45 7.03
N LEU A 137 1.76 -10.98 8.24
CA LEU A 137 2.62 -11.98 8.87
C LEU A 137 2.68 -13.28 8.06
N ASN A 138 1.53 -13.78 7.60
CA ASN A 138 1.47 -15.00 6.77
C ASN A 138 2.36 -14.89 5.54
N ARG A 139 2.32 -13.73 4.88
CA ARG A 139 3.06 -13.47 3.64
C ARG A 139 4.55 -13.28 3.89
N LEU A 140 4.90 -12.54 4.93
CA LEU A 140 6.29 -12.37 5.32
C LEU A 140 6.93 -13.68 5.78
N ALA A 141 6.18 -14.51 6.52
CA ALA A 141 6.59 -15.86 6.91
C ALA A 141 6.88 -16.73 5.68
N ARG A 142 5.97 -16.76 4.70
CA ARG A 142 6.15 -17.51 3.45
C ARG A 142 7.36 -17.01 2.64
N TYR A 143 7.58 -15.69 2.61
CA TYR A 143 8.74 -15.09 1.96
C TYR A 143 10.07 -15.52 2.61
N ALA A 144 10.10 -15.60 3.94
CA ALA A 144 11.25 -16.01 4.73
C ALA A 144 11.49 -17.53 4.60
N ASP A 145 10.43 -18.33 4.61
CA ASP A 145 10.51 -19.78 4.45
C ASP A 145 11.07 -20.18 3.08
N GLY A 146 10.61 -19.52 2.01
CA GLY A 146 11.17 -19.71 0.67
C GLY A 146 12.65 -19.30 0.51
N ARG A 147 13.25 -18.70 1.54
CA ARG A 147 14.68 -18.36 1.64
C ARG A 147 15.43 -19.19 2.67
N ASP A 148 14.74 -20.11 3.33
CA ASP A 148 15.23 -20.86 4.47
C ASP A 148 15.83 -19.96 5.57
N ASP A 149 15.15 -18.84 5.85
CA ASP A 149 15.68 -17.80 6.74
C ASP A 149 14.66 -17.44 7.82
N HIS A 150 15.15 -17.07 9.00
CA HIS A 150 14.29 -16.57 10.09
C HIS A 150 13.96 -15.07 9.89
N LEU A 151 12.89 -14.61 10.50
CA LEU A 151 12.35 -13.26 10.35
C LEU A 151 12.04 -12.61 11.68
N LEU A 152 12.47 -11.35 11.83
CA LEU A 152 11.92 -10.41 12.80
C LEU A 152 11.15 -9.32 12.09
N VAL A 153 9.95 -9.02 12.59
CA VAL A 153 9.09 -7.96 12.05
C VAL A 153 9.13 -6.77 13.00
N LEU A 154 9.28 -5.57 12.46
CA LEU A 154 9.43 -4.32 13.20
C LEU A 154 8.40 -3.33 12.67
N ILE A 155 7.62 -2.74 13.58
CA ILE A 155 6.54 -1.81 13.28
C ILE A 155 6.68 -0.52 14.10
N ASP A 156 6.07 0.55 13.63
CA ASP A 156 6.05 1.81 14.39
C ASP A 156 5.31 1.64 15.73
N GLN A 157 5.68 2.47 16.70
CA GLN A 157 5.14 2.40 18.04
C GLN A 157 3.66 2.77 18.08
N ILE A 158 2.86 1.92 18.73
CA ILE A 158 1.48 2.21 19.11
C ILE A 158 1.38 2.49 20.61
N ASN A 159 0.24 3.00 21.06
CA ASN A 159 0.03 3.28 22.48
C ASN A 159 0.10 1.99 23.34
N GLU A 160 0.49 2.11 24.61
CA GLU A 160 0.79 0.93 25.45
C GLU A 160 -0.43 0.03 25.70
N LYS A 161 -1.63 0.60 25.83
CA LYS A 161 -2.86 -0.19 26.03
C LYS A 161 -3.17 -1.05 24.81
N THR A 162 -3.10 -0.44 23.64
CA THR A 162 -3.38 -1.08 22.36
C THR A 162 -2.25 -2.03 21.96
N ARG A 163 -1.03 -1.81 22.47
CA ARG A 163 0.13 -2.70 22.32
C ARG A 163 -0.10 -4.07 22.95
N ILE A 164 -0.59 -4.14 24.19
CA ILE A 164 -0.81 -5.42 24.89
C ILE A 164 -1.85 -6.27 24.14
N GLU A 165 -2.98 -5.65 23.75
CA GLU A 165 -4.05 -6.32 23.02
C GLU A 165 -3.58 -6.80 21.64
N ARG A 166 -2.89 -5.94 20.87
CA ARG A 166 -2.33 -6.31 19.56
C ARG A 166 -1.29 -7.43 19.69
N LEU A 167 -0.34 -7.33 20.63
CA LEU A 167 0.67 -8.37 20.84
C LEU A 167 0.04 -9.72 21.19
N SER A 168 -0.97 -9.74 22.07
CA SER A 168 -1.67 -10.97 22.45
C SER A 168 -2.39 -11.61 21.24
N SER A 169 -3.05 -10.79 20.42
CA SER A 169 -3.70 -11.23 19.18
C SER A 169 -2.69 -11.81 18.18
N MET A 170 -1.54 -11.13 18.00
CA MET A 170 -0.49 -11.56 17.07
C MET A 170 0.19 -12.86 17.52
N TYR A 171 0.46 -13.01 18.82
CA TYR A 171 0.94 -14.26 19.39
C TYR A 171 -0.05 -15.39 19.15
N GLY A 172 -1.32 -15.16 19.45
CA GLY A 172 -2.38 -16.13 19.20
C GLY A 172 -2.42 -16.56 17.74
N HIS A 173 -2.33 -15.60 16.80
CA HIS A 173 -2.29 -15.88 15.36
C HIS A 173 -1.06 -16.69 14.94
N ILE A 174 0.15 -16.28 15.33
CA ILE A 174 1.39 -16.96 14.95
C ILE A 174 1.39 -18.41 15.47
N PHE A 175 1.09 -18.62 16.76
CA PHE A 175 1.13 -19.96 17.35
C PHE A 175 0.01 -20.87 16.85
N SER A 176 -1.23 -20.39 16.77
CA SER A 176 -2.34 -21.19 16.27
C SER A 176 -2.11 -21.61 14.83
N ARG A 177 -1.62 -20.69 13.98
CA ARG A 177 -1.37 -20.97 12.58
C ARG A 177 -0.15 -21.85 12.35
N ALA A 178 0.88 -21.78 13.20
CA ALA A 178 2.09 -22.60 13.10
C ALA A 178 1.87 -24.12 13.27
N ALA A 179 0.68 -24.53 13.74
CA ALA A 179 0.29 -25.93 13.78
C ALA A 179 0.10 -26.50 12.36
N ASP A 180 -0.63 -25.77 11.50
CA ASP A 180 -0.97 -26.20 10.14
C ASP A 180 -0.05 -25.59 9.06
N HIS A 181 0.64 -24.50 9.39
CA HIS A 181 1.51 -23.73 8.48
C HIS A 181 2.93 -23.61 9.05
N PRO A 182 3.83 -24.55 8.75
CA PRO A 182 5.19 -24.57 9.28
C PRO A 182 5.99 -23.29 8.98
N GLU A 183 5.68 -22.57 7.89
CA GLU A 183 6.34 -21.32 7.53
C GLU A 183 6.21 -20.25 8.62
N MET A 184 5.16 -20.30 9.44
CA MET A 184 4.94 -19.36 10.55
C MET A 184 6.05 -19.44 11.61
N ARG A 185 6.74 -20.59 11.72
CA ARG A 185 7.88 -20.78 12.63
C ARG A 185 9.11 -19.96 12.23
N ARG A 186 9.12 -19.39 11.02
CA ARG A 186 10.18 -18.46 10.60
C ARG A 186 10.10 -17.15 11.37
N ILE A 187 8.92 -16.74 11.83
CA ILE A 187 8.75 -15.57 12.70
C ILE A 187 9.22 -15.93 14.09
N VAL A 188 10.31 -15.32 14.54
CA VAL A 188 10.97 -15.69 15.81
C VAL A 188 10.23 -15.13 17.02
N GLU A 189 9.71 -13.91 16.89
CA GLU A 189 9.00 -13.15 17.92
C GLU A 189 7.87 -12.37 17.25
N PRO A 190 6.78 -12.00 17.98
CA PRO A 190 5.76 -11.14 17.43
C PRO A 190 6.38 -9.78 17.05
N PRO A 191 5.71 -8.99 16.19
CA PRO A 191 6.31 -7.75 15.72
C PRO A 191 6.73 -6.80 16.85
N MET A 192 7.99 -6.39 16.77
CA MET A 192 8.59 -5.49 17.73
C MET A 192 8.24 -4.05 17.38
N HIS A 193 7.89 -3.28 18.41
CA HIS A 193 7.54 -1.88 18.24
C HIS A 193 8.79 -1.03 18.41
N ILE A 194 9.03 -0.11 17.46
CA ILE A 194 10.17 0.80 17.47
C ILE A 194 9.66 2.22 17.28
N ASP A 195 10.20 3.18 18.04
CA ASP A 195 9.92 4.60 17.87
C ASP A 195 10.48 5.11 16.52
N SER A 196 9.58 5.56 15.64
CA SER A 196 9.94 6.17 14.35
C SER A 196 10.94 7.32 14.48
N LYS A 197 10.91 8.09 15.58
CA LYS A 197 11.84 9.22 15.79
C LYS A 197 13.28 8.78 15.94
N LEU A 198 13.51 7.52 16.31
CA LEU A 198 14.83 6.95 16.56
C LEU A 198 15.25 5.93 15.50
N SER A 199 14.36 5.57 14.57
CA SER A 199 14.60 4.53 13.57
C SER A 199 14.43 5.02 12.14
N ALA A 200 15.56 5.23 11.47
CA ALA A 200 15.62 5.52 10.04
C ALA A 200 14.89 4.46 9.18
N ASN A 201 14.95 3.19 9.58
CA ASN A 201 14.32 2.10 8.83
C ASN A 201 12.79 2.14 8.94
N ILE A 202 12.23 2.50 10.10
CA ILE A 202 10.77 2.69 10.24
C ILE A 202 10.31 3.90 9.42
N GLN A 203 11.05 5.01 9.44
CA GLN A 203 10.74 6.16 8.58
C GLN A 203 10.81 5.83 7.09
N PHE A 204 11.75 4.96 6.68
CA PHE A 204 11.79 4.49 5.30
C PHE A 204 10.59 3.58 4.97
N ALA A 205 10.14 2.74 5.91
CA ALA A 205 8.94 1.93 5.76
C ALA A 205 7.69 2.82 5.57
N ASP A 206 7.55 3.93 6.31
CA ASP A 206 6.50 4.95 6.12
C ASP A 206 6.54 5.55 4.70
N TRP A 207 7.73 5.85 4.17
CA TRP A 207 7.84 6.32 2.77
C TRP A 207 7.38 5.26 1.76
N VAL A 208 7.73 3.99 1.99
CA VAL A 208 7.25 2.88 1.15
C VAL A 208 5.73 2.73 1.27
N ALA A 209 5.17 2.76 2.48
CA ALA A 209 3.75 2.63 2.73
C ALA A 209 2.94 3.78 2.12
N ALA A 210 3.45 5.00 2.20
CA ALA A 210 2.85 6.14 1.53
C ALA A 210 2.86 5.99 -0.01
N CYS A 211 3.98 5.54 -0.60
CA CYS A 211 4.08 5.29 -2.04
C CYS A 211 3.10 4.19 -2.49
N VAL A 212 3.06 3.07 -1.78
CA VAL A 212 2.10 1.96 -2.01
C VAL A 212 0.66 2.46 -1.90
N THR A 213 0.35 3.28 -0.90
CA THR A 213 -0.98 3.88 -0.74
C THR A 213 -1.40 4.71 -1.96
N ARG A 214 -0.46 5.45 -2.58
CA ARG A 214 -0.74 6.20 -3.81
C ARG A 214 -0.97 5.28 -5.00
N ALA A 215 -0.23 4.18 -5.10
CA ALA A 215 -0.41 3.20 -6.17
C ALA A 215 -1.74 2.45 -6.03
N ILE A 216 -2.15 2.08 -4.81
CA ILE A 216 -3.49 1.56 -4.51
C ILE A 216 -4.57 2.55 -4.92
N ASP A 217 -4.45 3.81 -4.53
CA ASP A 217 -5.41 4.86 -4.90
C ASP A 217 -5.53 4.97 -6.42
N TYR A 218 -4.41 4.95 -7.14
CA TYR A 218 -4.41 4.92 -8.60
C TYR A 218 -5.15 3.69 -9.17
N GLN A 219 -4.92 2.49 -8.64
CA GLN A 219 -5.62 1.30 -9.15
C GLN A 219 -7.12 1.31 -8.84
N LEU A 220 -7.53 1.71 -7.64
CA LEU A 220 -8.90 1.57 -7.16
C LEU A 220 -9.80 2.78 -7.47
N VAL A 221 -9.28 4.00 -7.40
CA VAL A 221 -10.08 5.23 -7.44
C VAL A 221 -10.10 5.84 -8.83
N ARG A 222 -11.26 5.83 -9.50
CA ARG A 222 -11.41 6.29 -10.90
C ARG A 222 -10.78 7.67 -11.15
N THR A 223 -11.03 8.62 -10.25
CA THR A 223 -10.58 10.03 -10.30
C THR A 223 -9.23 10.26 -9.61
N SER A 224 -8.44 9.20 -9.38
CA SER A 224 -7.13 9.30 -8.73
C SER A 224 -6.25 10.36 -9.40
N ARG A 225 -5.58 11.16 -8.57
CA ARG A 225 -4.59 12.17 -8.98
C ARG A 225 -3.16 11.64 -8.90
N HIS A 226 -2.99 10.34 -8.69
CA HIS A 226 -1.69 9.72 -8.46
C HIS A 226 -1.18 8.93 -9.66
N GLN A 227 -1.64 9.24 -10.88
CA GLN A 227 -1.17 8.57 -12.11
C GLN A 227 0.36 8.61 -12.27
N TRP A 228 1.03 9.61 -11.71
CA TRP A 228 2.49 9.75 -11.72
C TRP A 228 3.23 8.55 -11.12
N VAL A 229 2.60 7.72 -10.27
CA VAL A 229 3.21 6.48 -9.74
C VAL A 229 3.61 5.48 -10.83
N THR A 230 3.01 5.62 -12.02
CA THR A 230 3.26 4.75 -13.19
C THR A 230 4.33 5.28 -14.14
N ASP A 231 5.03 6.35 -13.75
CA ASP A 231 6.15 6.88 -14.53
C ASP A 231 7.37 5.96 -14.40
N GLY A 232 7.56 5.09 -15.40
CA GLY A 232 8.69 4.16 -15.45
C GLY A 232 10.08 4.82 -15.58
N ARG A 233 10.17 6.10 -16.01
CA ARG A 233 11.45 6.82 -16.02
C ARG A 233 11.83 7.24 -14.60
N LEU A 234 10.84 7.66 -13.81
CA LEU A 234 11.04 8.08 -12.43
C LEU A 234 11.19 6.90 -11.46
N PHE A 235 10.40 5.85 -11.66
CA PHE A 235 10.33 4.68 -10.77
C PHE A 235 10.98 3.42 -11.37
N SER A 236 12.08 3.60 -12.08
CA SER A 236 12.82 2.52 -12.74
C SER A 236 13.25 1.38 -11.81
N ASN A 237 13.45 1.65 -10.51
CA ASN A 237 13.85 0.62 -9.55
C ASN A 237 12.67 -0.11 -8.90
N LEU A 238 11.40 0.34 -9.06
CA LEU A 238 10.22 -0.33 -8.50
C LEU A 238 9.85 -1.62 -9.26
N GLY A 239 10.20 -1.71 -10.55
CA GLY A 239 10.03 -2.91 -11.35
C GLY A 239 10.83 -4.07 -10.77
N GLY A 240 10.14 -5.11 -10.30
CA GLY A 240 10.78 -6.26 -9.65
C GLY A 240 11.25 -6.01 -8.21
N ALA A 241 10.92 -4.87 -7.59
CA ALA A 241 11.36 -4.56 -6.24
C ALA A 241 10.61 -5.34 -5.16
N PHE A 242 9.35 -5.69 -5.43
CA PHE A 242 8.46 -6.26 -4.43
C PHE A 242 8.68 -7.76 -4.22
N THR A 243 8.30 -8.29 -3.07
CA THR A 243 8.18 -9.73 -2.87
C THR A 243 7.06 -10.30 -3.75
N PHE A 244 7.14 -11.58 -4.13
CA PHE A 244 6.04 -12.27 -4.81
C PHE A 244 4.81 -12.44 -3.92
N GLU A 245 5.00 -12.39 -2.61
CA GLU A 245 3.94 -12.46 -1.61
C GLU A 245 3.13 -11.16 -1.51
N SER A 246 3.65 -10.07 -2.07
CA SER A 246 3.01 -8.76 -2.04
C SER A 246 1.70 -8.76 -2.83
N LYS A 247 0.62 -8.26 -2.23
CA LYS A 247 -0.75 -8.43 -2.74
C LYS A 247 -1.68 -7.30 -2.34
N LEU A 248 -2.48 -6.82 -3.29
CA LEU A 248 -3.69 -6.04 -3.07
C LEU A 248 -4.88 -6.95 -3.36
N HIS A 249 -5.63 -7.30 -2.33
CA HIS A 249 -6.83 -8.10 -2.46
C HIS A 249 -8.03 -7.23 -2.85
N LEU A 250 -8.79 -7.68 -3.85
CA LEU A 250 -9.97 -7.00 -4.37
C LEU A 250 -11.24 -7.58 -3.74
N HIS A 251 -12.04 -6.72 -3.12
CA HIS A 251 -13.18 -7.14 -2.31
C HIS A 251 -14.41 -7.42 -3.18
N ASN A 252 -14.88 -8.68 -3.18
CA ASN A 252 -16.07 -9.10 -3.92
C ASN A 252 -16.05 -8.71 -5.41
N ARG A 253 -14.86 -8.77 -6.02
CA ARG A 253 -14.69 -8.50 -7.46
C ARG A 253 -14.45 -9.81 -8.21
N SER A 254 -14.92 -9.87 -9.46
CA SER A 254 -14.66 -11.00 -10.37
C SER A 254 -13.24 -10.99 -10.97
N LEU A 255 -12.45 -9.98 -10.64
CA LEU A 255 -11.08 -9.80 -11.13
C LEU A 255 -10.08 -10.40 -10.15
N ASN A 256 -8.97 -10.86 -10.70
CA ASN A 256 -7.85 -11.35 -9.89
C ASN A 256 -7.22 -10.20 -9.09
N ASP A 257 -6.71 -10.57 -7.92
CA ASP A 257 -5.94 -9.68 -7.05
C ASP A 257 -4.69 -9.12 -7.76
N ILE A 258 -4.20 -7.97 -7.29
CA ILE A 258 -3.03 -7.30 -7.88
C ILE A 258 -1.79 -7.66 -7.08
N HIS A 259 -0.84 -8.33 -7.72
CA HIS A 259 0.37 -8.86 -7.07
C HIS A 259 1.63 -8.11 -7.47
N HIS A 260 2.62 -8.12 -6.56
CA HIS A 260 3.99 -7.68 -6.85
C HIS A 260 4.03 -6.24 -7.43
N SER A 261 4.96 -5.92 -8.32
CA SER A 261 5.07 -4.60 -8.97
C SER A 261 3.88 -4.22 -9.86
N ARG A 262 2.91 -5.12 -10.14
CA ARG A 262 1.75 -4.80 -11.00
C ARG A 262 0.88 -3.69 -10.43
N LEU A 263 0.98 -3.43 -9.12
CA LEU A 263 0.35 -2.28 -8.48
C LEU A 263 0.73 -0.93 -9.15
N PHE A 264 1.91 -0.86 -9.77
CA PHE A 264 2.44 0.32 -10.44
C PHE A 264 2.23 0.30 -11.97
N ASP A 265 1.48 -0.66 -12.50
CA ASP A 265 1.18 -0.73 -13.93
C ASP A 265 0.22 0.38 -14.35
N ARG A 266 0.42 0.90 -15.56
CA ARG A 266 -0.49 1.89 -16.19
C ARG A 266 -1.86 1.32 -16.49
N SER A 267 -1.92 0.02 -16.79
CA SER A 267 -3.18 -0.68 -17.01
C SER A 267 -3.93 -0.82 -15.69
N ARG A 268 -5.15 -0.29 -15.63
CA ARG A 268 -6.01 -0.36 -14.45
C ARG A 268 -7.09 -1.40 -14.69
N PRO A 269 -7.04 -2.60 -14.07
CA PRO A 269 -8.04 -3.65 -14.31
C PRO A 269 -9.47 -3.20 -14.02
N LEU A 270 -9.65 -2.30 -13.05
CA LEU A 270 -10.95 -1.75 -12.65
C LEU A 270 -11.43 -0.59 -13.51
N HIS A 271 -10.52 0.08 -14.19
CA HIS A 271 -10.80 1.29 -14.97
C HIS A 271 -10.02 1.20 -16.28
N PRO A 272 -10.27 0.17 -17.13
CA PRO A 272 -9.53 -0.01 -18.37
C PRO A 272 -9.73 1.24 -19.23
N GLN A 273 -8.62 1.81 -19.70
CA GLN A 273 -8.72 2.85 -20.72
C GLN A 273 -9.08 2.15 -22.04
N PRO A 274 -10.19 2.54 -22.69
CA PRO A 274 -10.55 1.96 -23.97
C PRO A 274 -9.47 2.32 -25.00
N GLU A 275 -8.87 1.30 -25.62
CA GLU A 275 -8.11 1.49 -26.85
C GLU A 275 -9.12 1.72 -27.99
N GLY A 276 -9.27 2.98 -28.42
CA GLY A 276 -10.14 3.39 -29.53
C GLY A 276 -11.17 4.47 -29.17
N GLN A 277 -11.86 5.00 -30.19
CA GLN A 277 -12.99 5.90 -30.00
C GLN A 277 -14.14 5.13 -29.34
N LEU A 278 -14.50 5.52 -28.11
CA LEU A 278 -15.75 5.10 -27.49
C LEU A 278 -16.90 5.55 -28.40
N LEU A 279 -17.62 4.60 -29.02
CA LEU A 279 -18.86 4.88 -29.77
C LEU A 279 -19.92 5.65 -28.95
N GLY A 280 -19.77 5.73 -27.63
CA GLY A 280 -20.63 6.49 -26.72
C GLY A 280 -20.14 7.87 -26.31
N SER A 281 -18.90 8.28 -26.62
CA SER A 281 -18.40 9.63 -26.25
C SER A 281 -18.84 10.75 -27.20
N SER A 282 -19.46 10.38 -28.32
CA SER A 282 -19.97 11.31 -29.35
C SER A 282 -21.50 11.24 -29.52
N VAL A 283 -22.20 10.52 -28.63
CA VAL A 283 -23.66 10.51 -28.63
C VAL A 283 -24.16 11.50 -27.59
N ASP A 284 -24.73 12.61 -28.07
CA ASP A 284 -25.46 13.57 -27.26
C ASP A 284 -26.37 12.85 -26.24
N PRO A 285 -26.34 13.21 -24.94
CA PRO A 285 -27.17 12.59 -23.91
C PRO A 285 -28.65 12.49 -24.28
N ASP A 286 -29.17 13.44 -25.07
CA ASP A 286 -30.56 13.43 -25.53
C ASP A 286 -30.79 12.41 -26.64
N ILE A 287 -29.81 12.18 -27.52
CA ILE A 287 -29.86 11.12 -28.54
C ILE A 287 -29.79 9.74 -27.86
N ALA A 288 -28.94 9.57 -26.85
CA ALA A 288 -28.85 8.34 -26.08
C ALA A 288 -30.16 8.01 -25.34
N ARG A 289 -30.83 9.03 -24.77
CA ARG A 289 -32.13 8.89 -24.13
C ARG A 289 -33.23 8.52 -25.14
N LYS A 290 -33.19 9.12 -26.33
CA LYS A 290 -34.14 8.83 -27.42
C LYS A 290 -33.96 7.41 -27.98
N MET A 291 -32.72 6.96 -28.17
CA MET A 291 -32.43 5.58 -28.60
C MET A 291 -32.88 4.55 -27.55
N ARG A 292 -32.70 4.84 -26.26
CA ARG A 292 -33.19 3.97 -25.17
C ARG A 292 -34.73 3.87 -25.17
N GLY A 293 -35.44 4.98 -25.36
CA GLY A 293 -36.90 4.98 -25.51
C GLY A 293 -37.42 4.24 -26.75
N ILE A 294 -36.67 4.28 -27.86
CA ILE A 294 -37.00 3.52 -29.09
C ILE A 294 -36.78 2.01 -28.88
N ALA A 295 -35.71 1.62 -28.17
CA ALA A 295 -35.45 0.21 -27.86
C ALA A 295 -36.51 -0.37 -26.90
N GLU A 296 -36.90 0.39 -25.87
CA GLU A 296 -37.92 -0.02 -24.89
C GLU A 296 -39.33 -0.08 -25.51
N SER A 297 -39.65 0.81 -26.47
CA SER A 297 -40.92 0.77 -27.19
C SER A 297 -41.00 -0.37 -28.22
N ARG A 298 -39.86 -0.82 -28.77
CA ARG A 298 -39.79 -2.02 -29.60
C ARG A 298 -39.99 -3.31 -28.80
N GLN A 299 -39.52 -3.38 -27.56
CA GLN A 299 -39.76 -4.53 -26.67
C GLN A 299 -41.20 -4.60 -26.15
N ARG A 300 -41.95 -3.49 -26.17
CA ARG A 300 -43.35 -3.43 -25.72
C ARG A 300 -44.38 -3.65 -26.83
N ARG A 301 -43.98 -3.88 -28.08
CA ARG A 301 -44.92 -4.32 -29.12
C ARG A 301 -45.14 -5.83 -28.98
N PRO A 302 -46.36 -6.30 -28.67
CA PRO A 302 -46.68 -7.72 -28.82
C PRO A 302 -46.49 -8.07 -30.30
N SER A 303 -45.85 -9.21 -30.55
CA SER A 303 -45.91 -9.88 -31.84
C SER A 303 -47.34 -10.37 -32.07
N ASP A 304 -48.22 -9.49 -32.55
CA ASP A 304 -49.47 -9.90 -33.18
C ASP A 304 -49.23 -10.18 -34.66
N ARG A 305 -49.85 -11.27 -35.09
CA ARG A 305 -49.78 -11.93 -36.41
C ARG A 305 -50.18 -11.01 -37.56
#